data_AF-H1VQY4-F1
#
_entry.id   AF-H1VQY4-F1
#
_cell.length_a   1.000
_cell.length_b   1.000
_cell.length_c   1.000
_cell.angle_alpha   90.00
_cell.angle_beta   90.00
_cell.angle_gamma   90.00
#
_symmetry.space_group_name_H-M   'P 1'
#
loop_
_entity.id
_entity.type
_entity.pdbx_description
1 polymer ?
#
loop_
_entity_poly.entity_id
_entity_poly.type
_entity_poly.pdbx_seq_one_letter_code
_entity_poly.pdbx_strand_id
1 'polypeptide(L)'
;MSSPGTCYSDRDPSSPYLDQPVIPKLKMSKDPAPMSKYKPRGVIKYFPFENVDDATRREVHRFRVTPFGRIQESCAHIPYNSGKKDFFEKTGRESFEVFKYEFKNPGDDNDYTVMWDYNIGLVRMTPFFKCCKYSKTMPAKMLGLNPGLKDITHSITGGAIAAQGYWMPYECAKA
;
A
#
# COMPACT_ATOMS: atom_id res chain seq x y z
N MET A 1 -54.28 38.54 24.11
CA MET A 1 -55.53 37.74 24.15
C MET A 1 -55.09 36.28 24.02
N SER A 2 -54.68 35.63 25.11
CA SER A 2 -55.47 35.09 26.23
C SER A 2 -56.27 33.83 25.82
N SER A 3 -55.68 32.65 26.12
CA SER A 3 -56.15 31.41 26.81
C SER A 3 -57.63 30.98 26.73
N PRO A 4 -58.05 29.72 27.08
CA PRO A 4 -57.43 28.71 27.99
C PRO A 4 -57.54 27.24 27.46
N GLY A 5 -57.18 26.13 28.12
CA GLY A 5 -56.71 25.75 29.47
C GLY A 5 -56.70 24.19 29.55
N THR A 6 -55.68 23.55 30.16
CA THR A 6 -55.69 22.84 31.49
C THR A 6 -56.59 21.57 31.54
N CYS A 7 -56.29 20.43 32.19
CA CYS A 7 -55.20 19.90 33.02
C CYS A 7 -55.54 18.43 33.43
N TYR A 8 -54.67 17.83 34.26
CA TYR A 8 -54.75 16.57 35.05
C TYR A 8 -54.19 15.29 34.38
N SER A 9 -52.99 14.79 34.71
CA SER A 9 -52.42 14.25 35.98
C SER A 9 -52.69 12.74 36.12
N ASP A 10 -51.63 11.90 36.20
CA ASP A 10 -51.18 11.28 37.47
C ASP A 10 -50.13 10.15 37.27
N ARG A 11 -49.08 10.25 38.09
CA ARG A 11 -48.37 9.20 38.87
C ARG A 11 -47.63 8.05 38.20
N ASP A 12 -46.31 8.12 38.38
CA ASP A 12 -45.36 7.01 38.65
C ASP A 12 -45.78 6.18 39.88
N PRO A 13 -45.43 4.88 39.94
CA PRO A 13 -44.41 4.48 40.92
C PRO A 13 -43.50 3.28 40.52
N SER A 14 -42.19 3.52 40.55
CA SER A 14 -41.12 2.72 41.21
C SER A 14 -40.98 1.18 41.05
N SER A 15 -39.84 0.78 40.44
CA SER A 15 -38.85 -0.28 40.84
C SER A 15 -39.18 -1.80 40.75
N PRO A 16 -38.19 -2.74 40.75
CA PRO A 16 -36.73 -2.63 40.58
C PRO A 16 -36.04 -3.76 39.72
N TYR A 17 -34.72 -3.63 39.51
CA TYR A 17 -33.70 -4.66 39.18
C TYR A 17 -33.87 -5.59 37.96
N LEU A 18 -32.98 -5.44 36.97
CA LEU A 18 -31.97 -6.45 36.63
C LEU A 18 -30.81 -5.82 35.85
N ASP A 19 -29.66 -5.74 36.54
CA ASP A 19 -28.34 -5.42 36.00
C ASP A 19 -27.98 -6.40 34.87
N GLN A 20 -27.80 -5.92 33.65
CA GLN A 20 -27.23 -6.71 32.58
C GLN A 20 -25.79 -6.24 32.34
N PRO A 21 -24.77 -7.10 32.57
CA PRO A 21 -23.39 -6.67 32.45
C PRO A 21 -23.07 -6.33 30.98
N VAL A 22 -22.68 -5.08 30.77
CA VAL A 22 -22.13 -4.59 29.49
C VAL A 22 -20.79 -5.30 29.28
N ILE A 23 -20.80 -6.35 28.47
CA ILE A 23 -19.58 -7.01 28.01
C ILE A 23 -18.77 -5.96 27.22
N PRO A 24 -17.54 -5.62 27.64
CA PRO A 24 -16.70 -4.73 26.85
C PRO A 24 -16.42 -5.39 25.50
N LYS A 25 -16.75 -4.71 24.40
CA LYS A 25 -16.35 -5.12 23.06
C LYS A 25 -14.82 -5.22 23.01
N LEU A 26 -14.31 -6.44 23.18
CA LEU A 26 -12.93 -6.79 22.90
C LEU A 26 -12.63 -6.35 21.46
N LYS A 27 -11.72 -5.38 21.33
CA LYS A 27 -11.12 -5.00 20.06
C LYS A 27 -10.58 -6.28 19.44
N MET A 28 -11.16 -6.68 18.31
CA MET A 28 -10.61 -7.76 17.50
C MET A 28 -9.17 -7.38 17.17
N SER A 29 -8.23 -8.11 17.77
CA SER A 29 -6.85 -8.19 17.32
C SER A 29 -6.92 -8.47 15.83
N LYS A 30 -6.37 -7.56 15.03
CA LYS A 30 -6.24 -7.77 13.59
C LYS A 30 -5.39 -9.03 13.41
N ASP A 31 -6.03 -10.13 13.03
CA ASP A 31 -5.33 -11.36 12.66
C ASP A 31 -4.22 -11.01 11.67
N PRO A 32 -3.02 -11.60 11.81
CA PRO A 32 -1.99 -11.44 10.79
C PRO A 32 -2.60 -11.90 9.47
N ALA A 33 -2.57 -11.00 8.47
CA ALA A 33 -3.09 -11.28 7.15
C ALA A 33 -2.52 -12.62 6.65
N PRO A 34 -3.35 -13.50 6.04
CA PRO A 34 -2.91 -14.81 5.62
C PRO A 34 -1.70 -14.68 4.69
N MET A 35 -0.63 -15.41 5.03
CA MET A 35 0.58 -15.62 4.24
C MET A 35 0.20 -15.82 2.76
N SER A 36 0.88 -15.14 1.83
CA SER A 36 0.38 -15.02 0.46
C SER A 36 0.16 -16.38 -0.20
N LYS A 37 -1.00 -16.53 -0.85
CA LYS A 37 -1.45 -17.76 -1.51
C LYS A 37 -0.92 -17.92 -2.94
N TYR A 38 0.02 -17.09 -3.39
CA TYR A 38 0.36 -16.98 -4.79
C TYR A 38 1.78 -17.47 -5.06
N LYS A 39 1.93 -18.30 -6.09
CA LYS A 39 3.22 -18.59 -6.71
C LYS A 39 3.49 -17.52 -7.77
N PRO A 40 4.75 -17.13 -8.01
CA PRO A 40 5.10 -16.24 -9.11
C PRO A 40 4.55 -16.76 -10.45
N ARG A 41 4.07 -15.84 -11.28
CA ARG A 41 3.46 -16.12 -12.58
C ARG A 41 4.39 -15.69 -13.70
N GLY A 42 4.52 -16.53 -14.72
CA GLY A 42 5.40 -16.27 -15.86
C GLY A 42 6.89 -16.28 -15.49
N VAL A 43 7.73 -15.80 -16.40
CA VAL A 43 9.18 -15.80 -16.24
C VAL A 43 9.62 -14.63 -15.36
N ILE A 44 10.30 -14.93 -14.25
CA ILE A 44 10.96 -13.92 -13.43
C ILE A 44 12.20 -13.44 -14.19
N LYS A 45 12.20 -12.17 -14.62
CA LYS A 45 13.36 -11.51 -15.25
C LYS A 45 14.11 -10.60 -14.29
N TYR A 46 13.41 -10.08 -13.27
CA TYR A 46 13.97 -9.16 -12.28
C TYR A 46 13.89 -9.78 -10.89
N PHE A 47 14.95 -10.53 -10.55
CA PHE A 47 15.05 -11.23 -9.27
C PHE A 47 15.34 -10.28 -8.11
N PRO A 48 14.84 -10.60 -6.91
CA PRO A 48 15.27 -9.94 -5.69
C PRO A 48 16.75 -10.22 -5.41
N PHE A 49 17.43 -9.25 -4.80
CA PHE A 49 18.83 -9.40 -4.39
C PHE A 49 18.90 -9.59 -2.86
N GLU A 50 18.82 -10.86 -2.41
CA GLU A 50 18.79 -11.21 -0.98
C GLU A 50 20.11 -11.78 -0.45
N ASN A 51 21.03 -12.15 -1.34
CA ASN A 51 22.39 -12.54 -0.95
C ASN A 51 23.27 -11.29 -0.84
N VAL A 52 23.27 -10.69 0.35
CA VAL A 52 23.92 -9.41 0.63
C VAL A 52 25.02 -9.56 1.69
N ASP A 53 25.96 -8.63 1.70
CA ASP A 53 27.02 -8.59 2.70
C ASP A 53 26.49 -8.22 4.11
N ASP A 54 27.35 -8.40 5.12
CA ASP A 54 26.97 -8.10 6.50
C ASP A 54 26.62 -6.61 6.72
N ALA A 55 27.20 -5.71 5.93
CA ALA A 55 26.87 -4.29 6.00
C ALA A 55 25.42 -4.02 5.56
N THR A 56 25.03 -4.53 4.41
CA THR A 56 23.67 -4.43 3.88
C THR A 56 22.69 -5.17 4.79
N ARG A 57 23.07 -6.32 5.36
CA ARG A 57 22.23 -7.06 6.31
C ARG A 57 21.91 -6.26 7.58
N ARG A 58 22.87 -5.44 8.06
CA ARG A 58 22.61 -4.51 9.18
C ARG A 58 21.61 -3.43 8.79
N GLU A 59 21.69 -2.89 7.58
CA GLU A 59 20.72 -1.91 7.08
C GLU A 59 19.32 -2.53 6.91
N VAL A 60 19.22 -3.73 6.35
CA VAL A 60 17.97 -4.51 6.27
C VAL A 60 17.30 -4.63 7.65
N HIS A 61 18.07 -4.93 8.70
CA HIS A 61 17.58 -4.98 10.07
C HIS A 61 17.20 -3.59 10.60
N ARG A 62 18.03 -2.57 10.37
CA ARG A 62 17.80 -1.17 10.79
C ARG A 62 16.50 -0.61 10.22
N PHE A 63 16.21 -0.90 8.95
CA PHE A 63 15.00 -0.48 8.25
C PHE A 63 13.83 -1.48 8.38
N ARG A 64 14.00 -2.57 9.14
CA ARG A 64 12.97 -3.59 9.38
C ARG A 64 12.35 -4.12 8.08
N VAL A 65 13.20 -4.41 7.09
CA VAL A 65 12.73 -4.85 5.77
C VAL A 65 12.10 -6.24 5.87
N THR A 66 10.85 -6.37 5.42
CA THR A 66 10.11 -7.63 5.42
C THR A 66 9.44 -7.88 4.06
N PRO A 67 9.33 -9.15 3.60
CA PRO A 67 9.91 -10.36 4.16
C PRO A 67 11.28 -10.66 3.54
N PHE A 68 12.36 -10.02 4.02
CA PHE A 68 13.71 -10.28 3.51
C PHE A 68 14.12 -11.75 3.69
N GLY A 69 14.71 -12.34 2.65
CA GLY A 69 15.04 -13.77 2.54
C GLY A 69 13.86 -14.66 2.15
N ARG A 70 12.65 -14.09 2.06
CA ARG A 70 11.39 -14.81 1.85
C ARG A 70 10.44 -14.05 0.92
N ILE A 71 10.97 -13.21 0.05
CA ILE A 71 10.15 -12.35 -0.82
C ILE A 71 9.24 -13.11 -1.79
N GLN A 72 9.53 -14.38 -2.07
CA GLN A 72 8.60 -15.23 -2.83
C GLN A 72 7.24 -15.33 -2.12
N GLU A 73 7.20 -15.23 -0.79
CA GLU A 73 5.99 -15.17 0.04
C GLU A 73 5.26 -13.82 -0.06
N SER A 74 5.80 -12.81 -0.75
CA SER A 74 5.17 -11.51 -0.93
C SER A 74 4.67 -11.26 -2.35
N CYS A 75 4.80 -12.24 -3.25
CA CYS A 75 4.39 -12.05 -4.64
C CYS A 75 2.88 -11.80 -4.78
N ALA A 76 2.51 -10.96 -5.73
CA ALA A 76 1.11 -10.60 -5.96
C ALA A 76 0.82 -10.34 -7.44
N HIS A 77 -0.37 -10.75 -7.86
CA HIS A 77 -0.97 -10.36 -9.13
C HIS A 77 -1.89 -9.16 -8.90
N ILE A 78 -1.67 -8.07 -9.64
CA ILE A 78 -2.48 -6.86 -9.52
C ILE A 78 -3.10 -6.54 -10.88
N PRO A 79 -4.43 -6.74 -11.04
CA PRO A 79 -5.14 -6.33 -12.25
C PRO A 79 -5.08 -4.82 -12.46
N TYR A 80 -4.85 -4.40 -13.70
CA TYR A 80 -4.92 -3.02 -14.12
C TYR A 80 -6.31 -2.75 -14.73
N ASN A 81 -7.28 -2.50 -13.85
CA ASN A 81 -8.62 -2.08 -14.24
C ASN A 81 -8.72 -0.56 -14.19
N SER A 82 -8.20 0.08 -15.23
CA SER A 82 -8.21 1.53 -15.40
C SER A 82 -9.03 1.89 -16.62
N GLY A 83 -9.78 3.01 -16.54
CA GLY A 83 -10.46 3.55 -17.72
C GLY A 83 -9.49 4.04 -18.81
N LYS A 84 -8.21 4.21 -18.49
CA LYS A 84 -7.13 4.52 -19.43
C LYS A 84 -6.46 3.24 -19.89
N LYS A 85 -6.28 3.09 -21.21
CA LYS A 85 -5.67 1.92 -21.85
C LYS A 85 -4.16 2.06 -22.11
N ASP A 86 -3.58 3.21 -21.79
CA ASP A 86 -2.17 3.54 -22.09
C ASP A 86 -1.17 2.50 -21.60
N PHE A 87 -1.44 1.85 -20.46
CA PHE A 87 -0.55 0.80 -19.95
C PHE A 87 -0.59 -0.46 -20.83
N PHE A 88 -1.79 -0.90 -21.23
CA PHE A 88 -1.96 -2.03 -22.13
C PHE A 88 -1.34 -1.74 -23.50
N GLU A 89 -1.57 -0.56 -24.05
CA GLU A 89 -1.03 -0.16 -25.35
C GLU A 89 0.51 -0.14 -25.37
N LYS A 90 1.14 0.30 -24.26
CA LYS A 90 2.60 0.38 -24.16
C LYS A 90 3.27 -0.94 -23.79
N THR A 91 2.59 -1.82 -23.04
CA THR A 91 3.22 -3.02 -22.46
C THR A 91 2.63 -4.34 -22.96
N GLY A 92 1.47 -4.31 -23.61
CA GLY A 92 0.69 -5.49 -23.99
C GLY A 92 0.06 -6.22 -22.80
N ARG A 93 0.00 -5.61 -21.61
CA ARG A 93 -0.39 -6.28 -20.36
C ARG A 93 -1.56 -5.59 -19.68
N GLU A 94 -2.37 -6.40 -19.01
CA GLU A 94 -3.55 -5.98 -18.24
C GLU A 94 -3.33 -6.13 -16.72
N SER A 95 -2.14 -6.54 -16.30
CA SER A 95 -1.83 -6.75 -14.89
C SER A 95 -0.35 -6.59 -14.60
N PHE A 96 -0.05 -6.34 -13.32
CA PHE A 96 1.29 -6.41 -12.78
C PHE A 96 1.50 -7.74 -12.06
N GLU A 97 2.70 -8.29 -12.21
CA GLU A 97 3.17 -9.46 -11.48
C GLU A 97 4.32 -8.99 -10.58
N VAL A 98 4.03 -8.74 -9.31
CA VAL A 98 4.92 -7.96 -8.44
C VAL A 98 5.55 -8.77 -7.32
N PHE A 99 6.79 -8.41 -7.00
CA PHE A 99 7.36 -8.65 -5.68
C PHE A 99 7.25 -7.38 -4.84
N LYS A 100 7.19 -7.53 -3.52
CA LYS A 100 7.15 -6.39 -2.61
C LYS A 100 7.98 -6.60 -1.35
N TYR A 101 8.58 -5.51 -0.89
CA TYR A 101 9.11 -5.37 0.46
C TYR A 101 8.38 -4.25 1.19
N GLU A 102 8.25 -4.39 2.49
CA GLU A 102 7.83 -3.35 3.41
C GLU A 102 9.02 -2.97 4.29
N PHE A 103 9.22 -1.67 4.51
CA PHE A 103 10.30 -1.16 5.35
C PHE A 103 9.85 0.08 6.14
N LYS A 104 10.60 0.45 7.17
CA LYS A 104 10.39 1.64 8.00
C LYS A 104 11.67 2.44 8.12
N ASN A 105 11.56 3.76 8.07
CA ASN A 105 12.69 4.62 8.46
C ASN A 105 12.90 4.56 9.98
N PRO A 106 14.16 4.55 10.47
CA PRO A 106 14.43 4.65 11.90
C PRO A 106 13.79 5.90 12.50
N GLY A 107 13.01 5.74 13.56
CA GLY A 107 12.29 6.84 14.21
C GLY A 107 10.98 7.25 13.53
N ASP A 108 10.54 6.52 12.51
CA ASP A 108 9.26 6.72 11.83
C ASP A 108 8.35 5.50 12.00
N ASP A 109 7.07 5.75 12.25
CA ASP A 109 6.06 4.70 12.37
C ASP A 109 5.45 4.30 11.03
N ASN A 110 5.70 5.08 9.96
CA ASN A 110 5.16 4.83 8.63
C ASN A 110 5.78 3.58 7.98
N ASP A 111 4.90 2.70 7.50
CA ASP A 111 5.25 1.58 6.62
C ASP A 111 5.36 2.06 5.17
N TYR A 112 6.45 1.71 4.51
CA TYR A 112 6.70 1.99 3.11
C TYR A 112 6.80 0.70 2.30
N THR A 113 5.97 0.57 1.27
CA THR A 113 5.97 -0.62 0.39
C THR A 113 6.70 -0.33 -0.91
N VAL A 114 7.86 -0.94 -1.10
CA VAL A 114 8.56 -1.02 -2.40
C VAL A 114 8.04 -2.22 -3.15
N MET A 115 7.71 -2.04 -4.43
CA MET A 115 7.29 -3.14 -5.30
C MET A 115 7.76 -2.91 -6.72
N TRP A 116 8.01 -4.01 -7.43
CA TRP A 116 8.36 -4.00 -8.84
C TRP A 116 7.72 -5.17 -9.55
N ASP A 117 7.41 -4.97 -10.82
CA ASP A 117 6.97 -6.05 -11.69
C ASP A 117 8.17 -6.92 -12.08
N TYR A 118 8.17 -8.17 -11.65
CA TYR A 118 9.31 -9.06 -11.84
C TYR A 118 9.39 -9.66 -13.25
N ASN A 119 8.36 -9.53 -14.09
CA ASN A 119 8.40 -10.00 -15.47
C ASN A 119 9.00 -8.94 -16.42
N ILE A 120 8.73 -7.65 -16.18
CA ILE A 120 9.14 -6.57 -17.11
C ILE A 120 10.03 -5.49 -16.49
N GLY A 121 10.22 -5.50 -15.17
CA GLY A 121 11.16 -4.60 -14.50
C GLY A 121 10.66 -3.17 -14.37
N LEU A 122 9.36 -2.99 -14.16
CA LEU A 122 8.82 -1.69 -13.79
C LEU A 122 8.82 -1.56 -12.27
N VAL A 123 9.41 -0.50 -11.74
CA VAL A 123 9.52 -0.22 -10.30
C VAL A 123 8.59 0.93 -9.94
N ARG A 124 7.78 0.74 -8.90
CA ARG A 124 6.92 1.81 -8.38
C ARG A 124 7.73 2.81 -7.57
N MET A 125 7.74 4.06 -8.02
CA MET A 125 8.63 5.09 -7.44
C MET A 125 8.08 5.82 -6.23
N THR A 126 6.75 5.88 -6.07
CA THR A 126 6.09 6.59 -4.97
C THR A 126 6.67 6.34 -3.57
N PRO A 127 6.97 5.10 -3.13
CA PRO A 127 7.55 4.85 -1.81
C PRO A 127 8.89 5.58 -1.58
N PHE A 128 9.76 5.67 -2.58
CA PHE A 128 11.08 6.32 -2.44
C PHE A 128 10.98 7.83 -2.19
N PHE A 129 10.00 8.50 -2.81
CA PHE A 129 9.75 9.92 -2.52
C PHE A 129 9.14 10.10 -1.14
N LYS A 130 8.19 9.23 -0.78
CA LYS A 130 7.48 9.32 0.50
C LYS A 130 8.39 9.07 1.71
N CYS A 131 9.33 8.13 1.62
CA CYS A 131 10.27 7.86 2.72
C CYS A 131 11.22 9.03 2.95
N CYS A 132 11.53 9.82 1.92
CA CYS A 132 12.31 11.06 2.03
C CYS A 132 11.47 12.30 2.39
N LYS A 133 10.19 12.13 2.78
CA LYS A 133 9.25 13.21 3.14
C LYS A 133 8.98 14.23 2.02
N TYR A 134 9.19 13.83 0.77
CA TYR A 134 8.80 14.66 -0.38
C TYR A 134 7.29 14.71 -0.55
N SER A 135 6.79 15.86 -1.02
CA SER A 135 5.37 16.05 -1.29
C SER A 135 4.88 15.18 -2.45
N LYS A 136 3.57 14.91 -2.50
CA LYS A 136 2.94 14.07 -3.53
C LYS A 136 3.18 14.52 -4.97
N THR A 137 3.52 15.81 -5.18
CA THR A 137 3.76 16.39 -6.51
C THR A 137 5.21 16.27 -6.97
N MET A 138 6.14 15.94 -6.07
CA MET A 138 7.57 15.85 -6.39
C MET A 138 7.91 14.86 -7.51
N PRO A 139 7.32 13.64 -7.57
CA PRO A 139 7.58 12.74 -8.70
C PRO A 139 7.22 13.37 -10.05
N ALA A 140 6.06 14.03 -10.15
CA ALA A 140 5.62 14.68 -11.38
C ALA A 140 6.55 15.85 -11.77
N LYS A 141 6.98 16.65 -10.79
CA LYS A 141 7.92 17.75 -11.00
C LYS A 141 9.28 17.23 -11.49
N MET A 142 9.81 16.19 -10.85
CA MET A 142 11.08 15.56 -11.23
C MET A 142 11.03 15.02 -12.67
N LEU A 143 9.94 14.34 -13.05
CA LEU A 143 9.75 13.85 -14.42
C LEU A 143 9.59 15.01 -15.42
N GLY A 144 8.94 16.11 -15.02
CA GLY A 144 8.85 17.31 -15.86
C GLY A 144 10.20 17.93 -16.22
N LEU A 145 11.21 17.76 -15.36
CA LEU A 145 12.59 18.22 -15.58
C LEU A 145 13.44 17.20 -16.36
N ASN A 146 12.95 15.98 -16.57
CA ASN A 146 13.68 14.91 -17.24
C ASN A 146 12.83 14.29 -18.36
N PRO A 147 12.71 14.94 -19.54
CA PRO A 147 11.82 14.50 -20.61
C PRO A 147 12.05 13.04 -21.03
N GLY A 148 13.31 12.63 -21.21
CA GLY A 148 13.64 11.24 -21.57
C GLY A 148 13.17 10.22 -20.52
N LEU A 149 13.31 10.54 -19.22
CA LEU A 149 12.82 9.69 -18.14
C LEU A 149 11.28 9.67 -18.09
N LYS A 150 10.64 10.81 -18.35
CA LYS A 150 9.19 10.95 -18.40
C LYS A 150 8.57 10.07 -19.49
N ASP A 151 9.19 9.99 -20.66
CA ASP A 151 8.66 9.23 -21.80
C ASP A 151 8.62 7.71 -21.54
N ILE A 152 9.61 7.22 -20.78
CA ILE A 152 9.71 5.80 -20.38
C ILE A 152 9.04 5.50 -19.02
N THR A 153 8.45 6.50 -18.36
CA THR A 153 7.75 6.32 -17.08
C THR A 153 6.24 6.21 -17.30
N HIS A 154 5.62 5.21 -16.68
CA HIS A 154 4.19 4.98 -16.75
C HIS A 154 3.47 5.62 -15.56
N SER A 155 2.50 6.49 -15.82
CA SER A 155 1.62 7.06 -14.80
C SER A 155 0.39 6.16 -14.63
N ILE A 156 0.38 5.39 -13.55
CA ILE A 156 -0.69 4.44 -13.25
C ILE A 156 -1.72 5.13 -12.34
N THR A 157 -2.89 5.39 -12.89
CA THR A 157 -4.03 6.03 -12.22
C THR A 157 -5.28 5.16 -12.35
N GLY A 158 -6.13 5.11 -11.32
CA GLY A 158 -7.28 4.19 -11.31
C GLY A 158 -6.89 2.77 -10.90
N GLY A 159 -7.86 1.85 -10.82
CA GLY A 159 -7.62 0.48 -10.39
C GLY A 159 -7.15 0.36 -8.93
N ALA A 160 -6.32 -0.65 -8.66
CA ALA A 160 -5.83 -0.95 -7.32
C ALA A 160 -4.94 0.18 -6.75
N ILE A 161 -5.37 0.77 -5.62
CA ILE A 161 -4.67 1.88 -4.94
C ILE A 161 -3.18 1.58 -4.67
N ALA A 162 -2.88 0.33 -4.30
CA ALA A 162 -1.51 -0.09 -4.01
C ALA A 162 -0.57 0.01 -5.23
N ALA A 163 -1.09 -0.09 -6.46
CA ALA A 163 -0.32 0.02 -7.69
C ALA A 163 -0.32 1.45 -8.29
N GLN A 164 -1.11 2.38 -7.75
CA GLN A 164 -1.13 3.74 -8.28
C GLN A 164 0.19 4.48 -8.02
N GLY A 165 0.58 5.31 -8.98
CA GLY A 165 1.80 6.09 -8.96
C GLY A 165 2.59 6.02 -10.26
N TYR A 166 3.82 6.49 -10.21
CA TYR A 166 4.75 6.43 -11.34
C TYR A 166 5.56 5.14 -11.28
N TRP A 167 5.63 4.45 -12.42
CA TRP A 167 6.39 3.23 -12.61
C TRP A 167 7.44 3.44 -13.68
N MET A 168 8.71 3.22 -13.36
CA MET A 168 9.83 3.42 -14.30
C MET A 168 10.67 2.15 -14.43
N PRO A 169 11.47 2.02 -15.50
CA PRO A 169 12.34 0.86 -15.68
C PRO A 169 13.31 0.68 -14.51
N TYR A 170 13.61 -0.57 -14.19
CA TYR A 170 14.44 -0.98 -13.06
C TYR A 170 15.81 -0.30 -13.06
N GLU A 171 16.47 -0.23 -14.22
CA GLU A 171 17.77 0.43 -14.34
C GLU A 171 17.70 1.92 -14.01
N CYS A 172 16.59 2.59 -14.35
CA CYS A 172 16.38 3.99 -13.99
C CYS A 172 16.09 4.17 -12.50
N ALA A 173 15.36 3.23 -11.89
CA ALA A 173 15.05 3.27 -10.46
C ALA A 173 16.27 2.98 -9.57
N LYS A 174 17.25 2.23 -10.10
CA LYS A 174 18.49 1.84 -9.42
C LYS A 174 19.59 2.91 -9.48
N ALA A 175 19.54 3.79 -10.50
CA ALA A 175 20.59 4.76 -10.83
C ALA A 175 20.90 5.78 -9.72
#